data_AF-A0A8U0MCS1-F1
#
_entry.id   AF-A0A8U0MCS1-F1
#
_cell.length_a   1.000
_cell.length_b   1.000
_cell.length_c   1.000
_cell.angle_alpha   90.00
_cell.angle_beta   90.00
_cell.angle_gamma   90.00
#
_symmetry.space_group_name_H-M   'P 1'
#
loop_
_entity.id
_entity.type
_entity.pdbx_description
1 polymer ?
#
loop_
_entity_poly.entity_id
_entity_poly.type
_entity_poly.pdbx_seq_one_letter_code
_entity_poly.pdbx_strand_id
1 'polypeptide(L)'
;MAFMIPGAKKTKKKSKAVAKLSATEKENNRKKKSLHTKVLNTFKNMGFEYLKTDNIKIKFDGLEGELDNVFLFKNIILIVEETIEKGSDHLKKKIVFWDKLRPDFKTFIKWLKETFDESFNKFDEFSEKEYKIFYLYATPHSIEDEKKETYPTIRFLDAPILNYFNEVSKAIKHTSKYELFKFLDLDLSDIDHARSR
;
A
#
# COMPACT_ATOMS: atom_id res chain seq x y z
N MET A 1 15.46 2.80 63.57
CA MET A 1 16.70 1.98 63.63
C MET A 1 16.69 1.01 62.46
N ALA A 2 17.75 1.09 61.66
CA ALA A 2 18.22 0.27 60.53
C ALA A 2 17.27 -0.71 59.79
N PHE A 3 17.21 -0.54 58.46
CA PHE A 3 17.11 -1.66 57.52
C PHE A 3 18.26 -1.56 56.49
N MET A 4 19.02 -2.65 56.35
CA MET A 4 20.13 -2.83 55.41
C MET A 4 19.62 -2.99 53.96
N ILE A 5 20.42 -2.53 52.99
CA ILE A 5 20.23 -2.81 51.55
C ILE A 5 21.24 -3.89 51.13
N PRO A 6 20.82 -5.05 50.60
CA PRO A 6 21.72 -6.00 49.97
C PRO A 6 22.16 -5.49 48.59
N GLY A 7 23.47 -5.44 48.35
CA GLY A 7 24.05 -5.05 47.07
C GLY A 7 23.69 -6.04 45.94
N ALA A 8 23.01 -5.55 44.91
CA ALA A 8 22.76 -6.33 43.70
C ALA A 8 24.04 -6.44 42.84
N LYS A 9 24.59 -7.66 42.73
CA LYS A 9 25.66 -7.98 41.76
C LYS A 9 25.12 -7.78 40.34
N LYS A 10 25.72 -6.85 39.58
CA LYS A 10 25.47 -6.68 38.14
C LYS A 10 25.98 -7.91 37.37
N THR A 11 25.08 -8.84 37.03
CA THR A 11 25.35 -9.85 36.02
C THR A 11 25.26 -9.19 34.64
N LYS A 12 26.40 -9.10 33.93
CA LYS A 12 26.45 -8.66 32.53
C LYS A 12 25.62 -9.62 31.68
N LYS A 13 24.45 -9.17 31.20
CA LYS A 13 23.69 -9.84 30.14
C LYS A 13 24.58 -9.97 28.91
N LYS A 14 24.98 -11.20 28.54
CA LYS A 14 25.60 -11.47 27.23
C LYS A 14 24.61 -11.04 26.15
N SER A 15 24.99 -10.07 25.33
CA SER A 15 24.20 -9.69 24.16
C SER A 15 24.12 -10.88 23.22
N LYS A 16 22.91 -11.27 22.81
CA LYS A 16 22.72 -12.23 21.73
C LYS A 16 23.32 -11.63 20.46
N ALA A 17 24.28 -12.33 19.85
CA ALA A 17 24.84 -11.94 18.57
C ALA A 17 23.71 -11.90 17.52
N VAL A 18 23.49 -10.73 16.91
CA VAL A 18 22.55 -10.59 15.80
C VAL A 18 23.09 -11.41 14.64
N ALA A 19 22.32 -12.43 14.21
CA ALA A 19 22.70 -13.26 13.07
C ALA A 19 22.92 -12.37 11.84
N LYS A 20 24.11 -12.48 11.22
CA LYS A 20 24.48 -11.70 10.03
C LYS A 20 23.65 -12.22 8.86
N LEU A 21 22.76 -11.38 8.31
CA LEU A 21 21.96 -11.71 7.13
C LEU A 21 22.84 -12.25 6.00
N SER A 22 22.36 -13.29 5.32
CA SER A 22 22.96 -13.88 4.13
C SER A 22 23.03 -12.86 2.98
N ALA A 23 23.87 -13.12 1.98
CA ALA A 23 23.96 -12.27 0.79
C ALA A 23 22.61 -12.15 0.06
N THR A 24 21.89 -13.25 -0.06
CA THR A 24 20.57 -13.33 -0.71
C THR A 24 19.50 -12.54 0.04
N GLU A 25 19.45 -12.64 1.38
CA GLU A 25 18.51 -11.85 2.19
C GLU A 25 18.78 -10.34 2.06
N LYS A 26 20.06 -9.95 2.02
CA LYS A 26 20.44 -8.55 1.81
C LYS A 26 20.01 -8.03 0.44
N GLU A 27 20.19 -8.84 -0.60
CA GLU A 27 19.75 -8.48 -1.95
C GLU A 27 18.22 -8.35 -2.03
N ASN A 28 17.48 -9.29 -1.46
CA ASN A 28 16.01 -9.23 -1.40
C ASN A 28 15.54 -8.00 -0.63
N ASN A 29 16.15 -7.69 0.52
CA ASN A 29 15.81 -6.48 1.29
C ASN A 29 16.09 -5.20 0.49
N ARG A 30 17.16 -5.17 -0.31
CA ARG A 30 17.44 -4.04 -1.21
C ARG A 30 16.38 -3.93 -2.31
N LYS A 31 15.96 -5.04 -2.91
CA LYS A 31 14.90 -5.06 -3.93
C LYS A 31 13.56 -4.59 -3.37
N LYS A 32 13.15 -5.11 -2.19
CA LYS A 32 11.93 -4.65 -1.48
C LYS A 32 11.98 -3.16 -1.21
N LYS A 33 13.07 -2.69 -0.60
CA LYS A 33 13.24 -1.25 -0.31
C LYS A 33 13.22 -0.38 -1.57
N SER A 34 13.84 -0.84 -2.66
CA SER A 34 13.86 -0.13 -3.93
C SER A 34 12.47 -0.02 -4.54
N LEU A 35 11.71 -1.12 -4.57
CA LEU A 35 10.32 -1.14 -5.03
C LEU A 35 9.45 -0.20 -4.19
N HIS A 36 9.51 -0.33 -2.87
CA HIS A 36 8.75 0.48 -1.93
C HIS A 36 9.05 1.97 -2.09
N THR A 37 10.33 2.34 -2.16
CA THR A 37 10.74 3.73 -2.37
C THR A 37 10.22 4.27 -3.71
N LYS A 38 10.25 3.45 -4.77
CA LYS A 38 9.73 3.84 -6.09
C LYS A 38 8.21 4.05 -6.03
N VAL A 39 7.45 3.11 -5.49
CA VAL A 39 5.98 3.20 -5.32
C VAL A 39 5.61 4.44 -4.52
N LEU A 40 6.21 4.60 -3.34
CA LEU A 40 5.93 5.72 -2.44
C LEU A 40 6.25 7.07 -3.08
N ASN A 41 7.39 7.19 -3.76
CA ASN A 41 7.75 8.44 -4.44
C ASN A 41 6.84 8.74 -5.63
N THR A 42 6.44 7.73 -6.42
CA THR A 42 5.53 7.91 -7.55
C THR A 42 4.22 8.57 -7.11
N PHE A 43 3.55 7.98 -6.11
CA PHE A 43 2.25 8.48 -5.66
C PHE A 43 2.35 9.78 -4.86
N LYS A 44 3.39 9.96 -4.03
CA LYS A 44 3.63 11.24 -3.35
C LYS A 44 3.90 12.38 -4.33
N ASN A 45 4.68 12.14 -5.39
CA ASN A 45 4.92 13.15 -6.44
C ASN A 45 3.63 13.52 -7.18
N MET A 46 2.67 12.59 -7.31
CA MET A 46 1.34 12.84 -7.87
C MET A 46 0.43 13.63 -6.92
N GLY A 47 0.79 13.77 -5.64
CA GLY A 47 0.01 14.47 -4.62
C GLY A 47 -0.90 13.57 -3.79
N PHE A 48 -0.74 12.25 -3.85
CA PHE A 48 -1.45 11.35 -2.95
C PHE A 48 -0.81 11.38 -1.55
N GLU A 49 -1.65 11.30 -0.52
CA GLU A 49 -1.23 11.14 0.87
C GLU A 49 -1.06 9.65 1.19
N TYR A 50 0.06 9.27 1.80
CA TYR A 50 0.35 7.89 2.18
C TYR A 50 -0.17 7.62 3.59
N LEU A 51 -1.05 6.62 3.73
CA LEU A 51 -1.40 6.06 5.04
C LEU A 51 -0.36 5.01 5.41
N LYS A 52 0.27 5.19 6.57
CA LYS A 52 1.28 4.26 7.06
C LYS A 52 0.64 2.97 7.56
N THR A 53 0.51 1.99 6.67
CA THR A 53 -0.14 0.70 6.91
C THR A 53 0.77 -0.39 7.50
N ASP A 54 2.04 -0.07 7.78
CA ASP A 54 3.04 -1.03 8.27
C ASP A 54 2.53 -1.92 9.42
N ASN A 55 2.50 -3.24 9.20
CA ASN A 55 2.04 -4.29 10.13
C ASN A 55 0.55 -4.24 10.51
N ILE A 56 -0.29 -3.54 9.75
CA ILE A 56 -1.74 -3.56 10.00
C ILE A 56 -2.35 -4.77 9.32
N LYS A 57 -2.75 -5.73 10.14
CA LYS A 57 -3.53 -6.87 9.72
C LYS A 57 -5.00 -6.51 9.72
N ILE A 58 -5.65 -6.76 8.60
CA ILE A 58 -7.10 -6.65 8.48
C ILE A 58 -7.70 -8.06 8.54
N LYS A 59 -8.73 -8.21 9.37
CA LYS A 59 -9.60 -9.38 9.35
C LYS A 59 -10.90 -9.01 8.69
N PHE A 60 -11.16 -9.60 7.54
CA PHE A 60 -12.40 -9.40 6.80
C PHE A 60 -13.02 -10.76 6.47
N ASP A 61 -14.27 -10.98 6.91
CA ASP A 61 -15.01 -12.23 6.69
C ASP A 61 -14.22 -13.52 7.01
N GLY A 62 -13.56 -13.54 8.17
CA GLY A 62 -12.75 -14.68 8.62
C GLY A 62 -11.38 -14.83 7.95
N LEU A 63 -11.00 -13.94 7.03
CA LEU A 63 -9.68 -13.93 6.40
C LEU A 63 -8.80 -12.84 6.97
N GLU A 64 -7.58 -13.22 7.31
CA GLU A 64 -6.54 -12.30 7.71
C GLU A 64 -5.69 -11.95 6.48
N GLY A 65 -5.65 -10.66 6.15
CA GLY A 65 -4.77 -10.10 5.14
C GLY A 65 -3.93 -8.97 5.70
N GLU A 66 -2.91 -8.58 4.95
CA GLU A 66 -2.06 -7.43 5.23
C GLU A 66 -2.24 -6.43 4.08
N LEU A 67 -2.39 -5.16 4.43
CA LEU A 67 -2.38 -4.07 3.46
C LEU A 67 -0.97 -3.51 3.44
N ASP A 68 -0.26 -3.67 2.33
CA ASP A 68 1.11 -3.17 2.23
C ASP A 68 1.15 -1.65 2.28
N ASN A 69 0.44 -0.99 1.35
CA ASN A 69 0.39 0.47 1.24
C ASN A 69 -1.00 0.96 0.88
N VAL A 70 -1.44 2.06 1.51
CA VAL A 70 -2.66 2.76 1.11
C VAL A 70 -2.35 4.23 0.82
N PHE A 71 -2.88 4.73 -0.30
CA PHE A 71 -2.74 6.11 -0.74
C PHE A 71 -4.10 6.77 -0.95
N LEU A 72 -4.23 8.03 -0.53
CA LEU A 72 -5.46 8.80 -0.60
C LEU A 72 -5.29 10.05 -1.46
N PHE A 73 -6.29 10.32 -2.30
CA PHE A 73 -6.43 11.60 -3.00
C PHE A 73 -7.90 11.88 -3.23
N LYS A 74 -8.46 12.90 -2.56
CA LYS A 74 -9.91 13.19 -2.62
C LYS A 74 -10.72 11.92 -2.31
N ASN A 75 -11.66 11.55 -3.17
CA ASN A 75 -12.45 10.33 -3.05
C ASN A 75 -11.77 9.09 -3.65
N ILE A 76 -10.47 9.12 -3.96
CA ILE A 76 -9.73 7.98 -4.52
C ILE A 76 -8.90 7.32 -3.43
N ILE A 77 -9.05 6.00 -3.30
CA ILE A 77 -8.23 5.15 -2.44
C ILE A 77 -7.47 4.17 -3.32
N LEU A 78 -6.14 4.16 -3.23
CA LEU A 78 -5.29 3.17 -3.86
C LEU A 78 -4.76 2.21 -2.80
N ILE A 79 -5.04 0.92 -2.95
CA ILE A 79 -4.38 -0.14 -2.19
C ILE A 79 -3.28 -0.68 -3.08
N VAL A 80 -2.02 -0.56 -2.66
CA VAL A 80 -0.87 -0.93 -3.48
C VAL A 80 -0.12 -2.07 -2.80
N GLU A 81 -0.20 -3.22 -3.46
CA GLU A 81 0.43 -4.46 -3.04
C GLU A 81 1.78 -4.63 -3.74
N GLU A 82 2.85 -4.84 -2.96
CA GLU A 82 4.21 -4.89 -3.48
C GLU A 82 4.74 -6.33 -3.51
N THR A 83 5.11 -6.83 -4.68
CA THR A 83 5.66 -8.19 -4.81
C THR A 83 6.98 -8.18 -5.58
N ILE A 84 8.06 -8.63 -4.93
CA ILE A 84 9.38 -8.79 -5.58
C ILE A 84 9.63 -10.21 -6.08
N GLU A 85 8.88 -11.19 -5.55
CA GLU A 85 8.99 -12.59 -5.90
C GLU A 85 8.41 -12.84 -7.30
N LYS A 86 9.08 -13.69 -8.08
CA LYS A 86 8.53 -14.19 -9.34
C LYS A 86 7.67 -15.41 -9.03
N GLY A 87 6.40 -15.40 -9.42
CA GLY A 87 5.53 -16.58 -9.28
C GLY A 87 4.04 -16.24 -9.44
N SER A 88 3.27 -17.16 -10.01
CA SER A 88 1.82 -17.01 -10.16
C SER A 88 1.07 -17.17 -8.83
N ASP A 89 1.61 -17.93 -7.87
CA ASP A 89 0.92 -18.24 -6.62
C ASP A 89 0.79 -17.04 -5.68
N HIS A 90 1.80 -16.16 -5.65
CA HIS A 90 1.74 -14.92 -4.86
C HIS A 90 0.62 -14.02 -5.37
N LEU A 91 0.59 -13.79 -6.69
CA LEU A 91 -0.45 -13.02 -7.34
C LEU A 91 -1.86 -13.61 -7.05
N LYS A 92 -2.04 -14.93 -7.22
CA LYS A 92 -3.32 -15.62 -6.95
C LYS A 92 -3.83 -15.38 -5.53
N LYS A 93 -2.97 -15.48 -4.51
CA LYS A 93 -3.36 -15.26 -3.11
C LYS A 93 -3.85 -13.82 -2.89
N LYS A 94 -3.17 -12.85 -3.50
CA LYS A 94 -3.53 -11.42 -3.39
C LYS A 94 -4.83 -11.09 -4.12
N ILE A 95 -5.08 -11.71 -5.27
CA ILE A 95 -6.38 -11.64 -5.97
C ILE A 95 -7.51 -12.18 -5.09
N VAL A 96 -7.34 -13.39 -4.53
CA VAL A 96 -8.38 -14.00 -3.68
C VAL A 96 -8.71 -13.13 -2.47
N PHE A 97 -7.70 -12.47 -1.90
CA PHE A 97 -7.92 -11.51 -0.82
C PHE A 97 -8.70 -10.28 -1.31
N TRP A 98 -8.30 -9.70 -2.43
CA TRP A 98 -8.97 -8.54 -3.02
C TRP A 98 -10.43 -8.81 -3.39
N ASP A 99 -10.70 -9.92 -4.07
CA ASP A 99 -12.05 -10.28 -4.52
C ASP A 99 -13.02 -10.51 -3.34
N LYS A 100 -12.51 -10.78 -2.14
CA LYS A 100 -13.32 -10.91 -0.92
C LYS A 100 -13.48 -9.60 -0.15
N LEU A 101 -12.52 -8.69 -0.26
CA LEU A 101 -12.61 -7.34 0.33
C LEU A 101 -13.56 -6.44 -0.48
N ARG A 102 -13.56 -6.60 -1.81
CA ARG A 102 -14.32 -5.76 -2.73
C ARG A 102 -15.85 -5.69 -2.53
N PRO A 103 -16.54 -6.80 -2.23
CA PRO A 103 -18.00 -6.79 -2.05
C PRO A 103 -18.50 -5.87 -0.93
N ASP A 104 -17.64 -5.48 0.02
CA ASP A 104 -18.01 -4.62 1.13
C ASP A 104 -16.98 -3.50 1.38
N PHE A 105 -16.77 -2.69 0.34
CA PHE A 105 -15.95 -1.48 0.45
C PHE A 105 -16.47 -0.50 1.50
N LYS A 106 -17.78 -0.50 1.80
CA LYS A 106 -18.33 0.38 2.82
C LYS A 106 -17.71 0.08 4.19
N THR A 107 -17.72 -1.19 4.59
CA THR A 107 -17.10 -1.61 5.86
C THR A 107 -15.60 -1.36 5.84
N PHE A 108 -14.95 -1.60 4.71
CA PHE A 108 -13.51 -1.31 4.56
C PHE A 108 -13.17 0.18 4.75
N ILE A 109 -13.92 1.10 4.12
CA ILE A 109 -13.71 2.54 4.27
C ILE A 109 -13.96 2.98 5.69
N LYS A 110 -15.04 2.49 6.31
CA LYS A 110 -15.33 2.78 7.72
C LYS A 110 -14.16 2.34 8.62
N TRP A 111 -13.64 1.14 8.39
CA TRP A 111 -12.46 0.65 9.11
C TRP A 111 -11.22 1.52 8.86
N LEU A 112 -10.98 2.01 7.63
CA LEU A 112 -9.89 2.94 7.34
C LEU A 112 -10.03 4.26 8.11
N LYS A 113 -11.25 4.84 8.13
CA LYS A 113 -11.56 6.06 8.89
C LYS A 113 -11.28 5.87 10.37
N GLU A 114 -11.73 4.76 10.96
CA GLU A 114 -11.53 4.46 12.38
C GLU A 114 -10.06 4.16 12.74
N THR A 115 -9.33 3.47 11.86
CA THR A 115 -7.95 3.04 12.11
C THR A 115 -6.95 4.17 11.89
N PHE A 116 -7.21 5.06 10.95
CA PHE A 116 -6.29 6.13 10.52
C PHE A 116 -6.88 7.52 10.69
N ASP A 117 -7.76 7.73 11.68
CA ASP A 117 -8.56 8.94 11.87
C ASP A 117 -7.77 10.25 11.63
N GLU A 118 -6.61 10.41 12.28
CA GLU A 118 -5.77 11.62 12.14
C GLU A 118 -5.30 11.88 10.70
N SER A 119 -5.02 10.83 9.93
CA SER A 119 -4.55 10.94 8.53
C SER A 119 -5.72 10.95 7.53
N PHE A 120 -6.84 10.34 7.90
CA PHE A 120 -8.00 10.17 7.02
C PHE A 120 -8.98 11.35 7.13
N ASN A 121 -9.00 12.10 8.23
CA ASN A 121 -9.97 13.17 8.47
C ASN A 121 -10.03 14.23 7.35
N LYS A 122 -8.90 14.49 6.67
CA LYS A 122 -8.80 15.43 5.55
C LYS A 122 -9.62 14.98 4.33
N PHE A 123 -9.93 13.70 4.29
CA PHE A 123 -10.69 13.06 3.23
C PHE A 123 -12.12 12.74 3.69
N ASP A 124 -12.51 13.00 4.94
CA ASP A 124 -13.82 12.61 5.50
C ASP A 124 -15.01 13.41 4.94
N GLU A 125 -14.75 14.34 4.00
CA GLU A 125 -15.79 15.09 3.27
C GLU A 125 -16.69 14.20 2.38
N PHE A 126 -16.24 12.96 2.10
CA PHE A 126 -16.96 11.98 1.29
C PHE A 126 -17.66 10.92 2.15
N SER A 127 -18.89 10.58 1.78
CA SER A 127 -19.58 9.38 2.26
C SER A 127 -18.88 8.12 1.74
N GLU A 128 -19.08 6.98 2.41
CA GLU A 128 -18.41 5.73 2.04
C GLU A 128 -18.74 5.27 0.61
N LYS A 129 -19.87 5.71 0.05
CA LYS A 129 -20.28 5.36 -1.33
C LYS A 129 -19.61 6.20 -2.40
N GLU A 130 -19.04 7.35 -2.04
CA GLU A 130 -18.42 8.28 -2.98
C GLU A 130 -16.96 7.91 -3.26
N TYR A 131 -16.34 7.08 -2.41
CA TYR A 131 -14.98 6.63 -2.64
C TYR A 131 -14.89 5.62 -3.78
N LYS A 132 -13.82 5.78 -4.56
CA LYS A 132 -13.40 4.86 -5.61
C LYS A 132 -12.13 4.16 -5.17
N ILE A 133 -12.21 2.84 -5.03
CA ILE A 133 -11.11 2.03 -4.52
C ILE A 133 -10.48 1.22 -5.65
N PHE A 134 -9.17 1.31 -5.78
CA PHE A 134 -8.39 0.57 -6.77
C PHE A 134 -7.35 -0.29 -6.08
N TYR A 135 -7.23 -1.55 -6.52
CA TYR A 135 -6.18 -2.46 -6.09
C TYR A 135 -5.09 -2.52 -7.16
N LEU A 136 -3.91 -2.04 -6.80
CA LEU A 136 -2.75 -1.96 -7.68
C LEU A 136 -1.74 -3.03 -7.27
N TYR A 137 -1.35 -3.88 -8.23
CA TYR A 137 -0.29 -4.85 -8.02
C TYR A 137 1.03 -4.32 -8.58
N ALA A 138 1.96 -3.94 -7.70
CA ALA A 138 3.25 -3.37 -8.05
C ALA A 138 4.36 -4.42 -8.01
N THR A 139 5.09 -4.54 -9.12
CA THR A 139 6.19 -5.51 -9.22
C THR A 139 7.32 -5.00 -10.11
N PRO A 140 8.59 -5.33 -9.83
CA PRO A 140 9.71 -4.94 -10.68
C PRO A 140 9.84 -5.81 -11.93
N HIS A 141 8.95 -6.79 -12.12
CA HIS A 141 8.95 -7.69 -13.28
C HIS A 141 7.89 -7.25 -14.29
N SER A 142 8.09 -7.53 -15.56
CA SER A 142 7.02 -7.38 -16.56
C SER A 142 6.00 -8.51 -16.40
N ILE A 143 4.74 -8.23 -16.69
CA ILE A 143 3.65 -9.22 -16.71
C ILE A 143 3.08 -9.24 -18.13
N GLU A 144 2.87 -10.45 -18.65
CA GLU A 144 2.23 -10.68 -19.96
C GLU A 144 0.78 -10.19 -19.96
N ASP A 145 0.32 -9.64 -21.08
CA ASP A 145 -0.98 -8.97 -21.15
C ASP A 145 -2.13 -9.97 -20.99
N GLU A 146 -2.01 -11.20 -21.51
CA GLU A 146 -3.00 -12.27 -21.33
C GLU A 146 -3.24 -12.57 -19.83
N LYS A 147 -2.18 -12.48 -19.03
CA LYS A 147 -2.26 -12.68 -17.58
C LYS A 147 -2.91 -11.49 -16.88
N LYS A 148 -2.72 -10.27 -17.37
CA LYS A 148 -3.40 -9.07 -16.85
C LYS A 148 -4.90 -9.14 -17.15
N GLU A 149 -5.25 -9.55 -18.36
CA GLU A 149 -6.64 -9.73 -18.80
C GLU A 149 -7.40 -10.77 -17.97
N THR A 150 -6.71 -11.79 -17.45
CA THR A 150 -7.29 -12.78 -16.54
C THR A 150 -7.76 -12.17 -15.21
N TYR A 151 -7.24 -11.00 -14.81
CA TYR A 151 -7.53 -10.35 -13.53
C TYR A 151 -7.94 -8.88 -13.71
N PRO A 152 -9.10 -8.60 -14.33
CA PRO A 152 -9.50 -7.24 -14.73
C PRO A 152 -9.85 -6.33 -13.54
N THR A 153 -10.02 -6.91 -12.34
CA THR A 153 -10.31 -6.19 -11.10
C THR A 153 -9.07 -5.59 -10.44
N ILE A 154 -7.88 -5.94 -10.96
CA ILE A 154 -6.58 -5.45 -10.51
C ILE A 154 -5.98 -4.58 -11.61
N ARG A 155 -5.28 -3.53 -11.21
CA ARG A 155 -4.46 -2.73 -12.13
C ARG A 155 -3.00 -3.09 -11.90
N PHE A 156 -2.32 -3.51 -12.95
CA PHE A 156 -0.93 -3.97 -12.86
C PHE A 156 0.03 -2.81 -13.06
N LEU A 157 0.83 -2.53 -12.03
CA LEU A 157 2.00 -1.67 -12.07
C LEU A 157 3.26 -2.54 -12.19
N ASP A 158 3.32 -3.28 -13.30
CA ASP A 158 4.48 -4.07 -13.68
C ASP A 158 5.63 -3.14 -14.12
N ALA A 159 6.80 -3.71 -14.40
CA ALA A 159 8.01 -2.89 -14.60
C ALA A 159 7.84 -1.75 -15.62
N PRO A 160 7.26 -1.97 -16.82
CA PRO A 160 7.04 -0.90 -17.79
C PRO A 160 6.14 0.22 -17.26
N ILE A 161 4.98 -0.13 -16.70
CA ILE A 161 3.99 0.85 -16.23
C ILE A 161 4.49 1.60 -15.00
N LEU A 162 5.10 0.90 -14.04
CA LEU A 162 5.65 1.53 -12.84
C LEU A 162 6.81 2.47 -13.18
N ASN A 163 7.68 2.09 -14.12
CA ASN A 163 8.77 2.96 -14.58
C ASN A 163 8.22 4.21 -15.27
N TYR A 164 7.23 4.05 -16.14
CA TYR A 164 6.54 5.17 -16.80
C TYR A 164 6.02 6.18 -15.77
N PHE A 165 5.17 5.74 -14.83
CA PHE A 165 4.58 6.65 -13.83
C PHE A 165 5.63 7.26 -12.90
N ASN A 166 6.66 6.51 -12.53
CA ASN A 166 7.75 7.03 -11.72
C ASN A 166 8.53 8.15 -12.45
N GLU A 167 8.77 8.03 -13.76
CA GLU A 167 9.47 9.08 -14.52
C GLU A 167 8.57 10.28 -14.82
N VAL A 168 7.32 10.05 -15.25
CA VAL A 168 6.36 11.14 -15.49
C VAL A 168 6.08 11.92 -14.20
N SER A 169 5.88 11.23 -13.07
CA SER A 169 5.66 11.91 -11.80
C SER A 169 6.87 12.72 -11.32
N LYS A 170 8.10 12.34 -11.67
CA LYS A 170 9.27 13.18 -11.39
C LYS A 170 9.30 14.43 -12.27
N ALA A 171 8.95 14.29 -13.56
CA ALA A 171 9.02 15.36 -14.53
C ALA A 171 7.94 16.43 -14.33
N ILE A 172 6.67 16.03 -14.15
CA ILE A 172 5.52 16.94 -14.11
C ILE A 172 4.76 16.93 -12.77
N LYS A 173 5.28 16.23 -11.75
CA LYS A 173 4.80 16.26 -10.36
C LYS A 173 3.29 16.05 -10.26
N HIS A 174 2.58 16.93 -9.56
CA HIS A 174 1.15 16.82 -9.30
C HIS A 174 0.30 16.73 -10.57
N THR A 175 0.77 17.16 -11.74
CA THR A 175 0.02 17.04 -13.00
C THR A 175 -0.01 15.60 -13.52
N SER A 176 0.97 14.78 -13.16
CA SER A 176 1.02 13.35 -13.57
C SER A 176 -0.16 12.52 -13.07
N LYS A 177 -0.88 12.98 -12.03
CA LYS A 177 -2.08 12.30 -11.54
C LYS A 177 -3.17 12.15 -12.60
N TYR A 178 -3.25 13.06 -13.58
CA TYR A 178 -4.23 12.95 -14.66
C TYR A 178 -3.97 11.78 -15.60
N GLU A 179 -2.71 11.35 -15.74
CA GLU A 179 -2.40 10.12 -16.46
C GLU A 179 -2.73 8.88 -15.65
N LEU A 180 -2.53 8.94 -14.33
CA LEU A 180 -2.97 7.88 -13.44
C LEU A 180 -4.50 7.72 -13.51
N PHE A 181 -5.27 8.82 -13.53
CA PHE A 181 -6.73 8.75 -13.66
C PHE A 181 -7.16 8.04 -14.95
N LYS A 182 -6.54 8.37 -16.09
CA LYS A 182 -6.78 7.67 -17.35
C LYS A 182 -6.47 6.17 -17.24
N PHE A 183 -5.35 5.82 -16.62
CA PHE A 183 -4.96 4.42 -16.40
C PHE A 183 -5.93 3.66 -15.47
N LEU A 184 -6.52 4.37 -14.51
CA LEU A 184 -7.53 3.82 -13.61
C LEU A 184 -8.94 3.79 -14.22
N ASP A 185 -9.11 4.30 -15.45
CA ASP A 185 -10.41 4.47 -16.12
C ASP A 185 -11.34 5.42 -15.33
N LEU A 186 -10.78 6.57 -14.95
CA LEU A 186 -11.48 7.65 -14.25
C LEU A 186 -11.57 8.90 -15.12
N ASP A 187 -12.76 9.47 -15.18
CA ASP A 187 -12.96 10.82 -15.69
C ASP A 187 -12.72 11.86 -14.60
N LEU A 188 -12.42 13.11 -14.99
CA LEU A 188 -12.34 14.20 -14.01
C LEU A 188 -13.66 14.39 -13.26
N SER A 189 -14.77 14.10 -13.93
CA SER A 189 -16.08 14.13 -13.31
C SER A 189 -16.18 13.14 -12.17
N ASP A 190 -15.43 12.04 -12.14
CA ASP A 190 -15.50 11.04 -11.07
C ASP A 190 -14.87 11.46 -9.74
N ILE A 191 -14.18 12.60 -9.74
CA ILE A 191 -13.28 13.03 -8.68
C ILE A 191 -13.86 14.25 -8.00
N ASP A 192 -13.83 14.25 -6.67
CA ASP A 192 -14.17 15.43 -5.86
C ASP A 192 -15.63 15.89 -6.04
N HIS A 193 -16.57 14.93 -6.07
CA HIS A 193 -18.02 15.19 -6.04
C HIS A 193 -18.51 15.75 -4.69
N ALA A 194 -17.61 16.12 -3.77
CA ALA A 194 -17.98 16.65 -2.46
C ALA A 194 -18.78 17.94 -2.67
N ARG A 195 -20.10 17.75 -2.66
CA ARG A 195 -21.22 18.70 -2.78
C ARG A 195 -20.81 20.13 -3.14
N SER A 196 -21.29 20.57 -4.30
CA SER A 196 -22.05 21.83 -4.38
C SER A 196 -22.99 21.88 -3.17
N ARG A 197 -22.55 22.52 -2.09
CA ARG A 197 -23.42 22.98 -1.01
C ARG A 197 -23.93 24.36 -1.37
#